data_AF-A0A419ERB4-F1
#
_entry.id   AF-A0A419ERB4-F1
#
_cell.length_a   1.000
_cell.length_b   1.000
_cell.length_c   1.000
_cell.angle_alpha   90.00
_cell.angle_beta   90.00
_cell.angle_gamma   90.00
#
_symmetry.space_group_name_H-M   'P 1'
#
loop_
_entity.id
_entity.type
_entity.pdbx_description
1 polymer ?
#
loop_
_entity_poly.entity_id
_entity_poly.type
_entity_poly.pdbx_seq_one_letter_code
_entity_poly.pdbx_strand_id
1 'polypeptide(L)'
;MKRAWSVLILAIVILCTAVCTANAIEVSPDMEGYFKVGYTDGNTYAVRLELGEGAVKAYILPYDFLYLGMVAEDGIYFSDRNNPNRWGVLREFDGNTALITGHDADAGKTREFSAIRITEEEAVEIAEETRQRDANDGCVHNLKQLGLYLHLFAKDHDGELPYDLAELFPEYVTDKSVFVCPSRGGEFRDFEMDYEYIPGFRSNSPNASQEAVLIEVGGNHTSPTDSYHVLYLDGHVEGKTR
;
A
#
# COMPACT_ATOMS: atom_id res chain seq x y z
N MET A 1 9.83 -1.96 59.49
CA MET A 1 10.77 -3.01 59.95
C MET A 1 11.13 -3.92 58.77
N LYS A 2 12.42 -4.00 58.45
CA LYS A 2 13.20 -5.09 57.81
C LYS A 2 12.55 -6.04 56.77
N ARG A 3 13.03 -5.89 55.52
CA ARG A 3 13.54 -6.86 54.51
C ARG A 3 13.00 -8.31 54.50
N ALA A 4 12.66 -8.80 53.29
CA ALA A 4 13.41 -9.87 52.61
C ALA A 4 13.03 -10.00 51.12
N TRP A 5 14.05 -10.00 50.26
CA TRP A 5 14.04 -10.53 48.90
C TRP A 5 14.14 -12.06 48.94
N SER A 6 13.52 -12.78 47.97
CA SER A 6 14.17 -13.78 47.10
C SER A 6 13.15 -14.69 46.37
N VAL A 7 13.16 -14.60 45.03
CA VAL A 7 13.23 -15.70 44.06
C VAL A 7 12.29 -16.91 44.23
N LEU A 8 11.36 -17.08 43.28
CA LEU A 8 11.24 -18.35 42.55
C LEU A 8 10.63 -18.14 41.16
N ILE A 9 11.52 -18.20 40.17
CA ILE A 9 11.22 -18.50 38.78
C ILE A 9 10.63 -19.91 38.73
N LEU A 10 9.35 -20.06 38.41
CA LEU A 10 8.79 -21.34 38.01
C LEU A 10 7.49 -21.13 37.22
N ALA A 11 7.57 -20.47 36.07
CA ALA A 11 6.53 -20.57 35.05
C ALA A 11 6.77 -21.85 34.25
N ILE A 12 6.32 -22.94 34.84
CA ILE A 12 5.76 -24.16 34.24
C ILE A 12 5.99 -24.26 32.71
N VAL A 13 7.09 -24.92 32.35
CA VAL A 13 7.21 -25.64 31.08
C VAL A 13 6.40 -26.91 31.25
N ILE A 14 5.13 -26.88 30.84
CA ILE A 14 4.35 -28.10 30.64
C ILE A 14 4.92 -28.79 29.40
N LEU A 15 5.65 -29.85 29.68
CA LEU A 15 6.07 -30.91 28.79
C LEU A 15 4.79 -31.62 28.27
N CYS A 16 4.19 -31.11 27.21
CA CYS A 16 3.24 -31.87 26.41
C CYS A 16 4.03 -32.62 25.34
N THR A 17 4.57 -33.78 25.70
CA THR A 17 4.98 -34.80 24.72
C THR A 17 3.72 -35.44 24.15
N ALA A 18 3.08 -34.75 23.21
CA ALA A 18 2.25 -35.37 22.21
C ALA A 18 3.05 -35.30 20.90
N VAL A 19 3.60 -36.44 20.49
CA VAL A 19 4.28 -36.62 19.22
C VAL A 19 3.24 -36.51 18.11
N CYS A 20 2.97 -35.29 17.67
CA CYS A 20 2.55 -35.03 16.30
C CYS A 20 3.82 -34.58 15.59
N THR A 21 4.46 -35.48 14.84
CA THR A 21 5.50 -35.09 13.88
C THR A 21 4.81 -34.34 12.74
N ALA A 22 4.42 -33.09 12.99
CA ALA A 22 4.34 -32.13 11.92
C ALA A 22 5.78 -31.96 11.45
N ASN A 23 6.04 -32.27 10.18
CA ASN A 23 7.35 -32.06 9.61
C ASN A 23 7.60 -30.55 9.64
N ALA A 24 8.39 -30.09 10.61
CA ALA A 24 8.86 -28.71 10.64
C ALA A 24 9.43 -28.40 9.25
N ILE A 25 9.03 -27.27 8.69
CA ILE A 25 9.54 -26.87 7.39
C ILE A 25 11.05 -26.72 7.51
N GLU A 26 11.78 -27.57 6.82
CA GLU A 26 13.24 -27.50 6.78
C GLU A 26 13.63 -26.24 6.01
N VAL A 27 14.30 -25.31 6.69
CA VAL A 27 14.86 -24.14 6.05
C VAL A 27 16.00 -24.60 5.14
N SER A 28 15.80 -24.48 3.84
CA SER A 28 16.77 -24.89 2.82
C SER A 28 17.19 -23.70 1.96
N PRO A 29 18.41 -23.71 1.38
CA PRO A 29 18.87 -22.69 0.43
C PRO A 29 17.90 -22.50 -0.75
N ASP A 30 17.17 -23.54 -1.13
CA ASP A 30 16.19 -23.47 -2.21
C ASP A 30 15.04 -22.53 -1.88
N MET A 31 14.83 -22.10 -0.62
CA MET A 31 13.82 -21.11 -0.26
C MET A 31 14.13 -19.69 -0.76
N GLU A 32 15.40 -19.37 -1.01
CA GLU A 32 15.77 -18.04 -1.50
C GLU A 32 15.23 -17.79 -2.90
N GLY A 33 14.85 -16.54 -3.18
CA GLY A 33 14.41 -16.11 -4.50
C GLY A 33 13.12 -15.31 -4.47
N TYR A 34 12.45 -15.27 -5.61
CA TYR A 34 11.29 -14.41 -5.85
C TYR A 34 10.02 -15.23 -5.99
N PHE A 35 8.94 -14.71 -5.42
CA PHE A 35 7.64 -15.35 -5.41
C PHE A 35 6.54 -14.35 -5.75
N LYS A 36 5.59 -14.79 -6.57
CA LYS A 36 4.35 -14.09 -6.86
C LYS A 36 3.28 -14.51 -5.86
N VAL A 37 2.61 -13.55 -5.23
CA VAL A 37 1.54 -13.78 -4.26
C VAL A 37 0.31 -12.97 -4.65
N GLY A 38 -0.84 -13.64 -4.77
CA GLY A 38 -2.14 -12.98 -4.87
C GLY A 38 -2.64 -12.59 -3.48
N TYR A 39 -3.02 -11.33 -3.30
CA TYR A 39 -3.44 -10.78 -2.01
C TYR A 39 -4.95 -10.53 -1.93
N THR A 40 -5.43 -10.18 -0.73
CA THR A 40 -6.87 -10.14 -0.43
C THR A 40 -7.63 -8.98 -1.04
N ASP A 41 -6.90 -7.95 -1.47
CA ASP A 41 -7.37 -6.81 -2.23
C ASP A 41 -7.56 -7.12 -3.73
N GLY A 42 -7.21 -8.34 -4.18
CA GLY A 42 -7.24 -8.75 -5.57
C GLY A 42 -5.96 -8.41 -6.34
N ASN A 43 -4.98 -7.80 -5.67
CA ASN A 43 -3.71 -7.42 -6.27
C ASN A 43 -2.71 -8.58 -6.22
N THR A 44 -1.71 -8.49 -7.09
CA THR A 44 -0.57 -9.40 -7.11
C THR A 44 0.67 -8.64 -6.68
N TYR A 45 1.48 -9.26 -5.82
CA TYR A 45 2.73 -8.72 -5.32
C TYR A 45 3.87 -9.69 -5.58
N ALA A 46 5.08 -9.14 -5.71
CA ALA A 46 6.31 -9.91 -5.68
C ALA A 46 6.89 -9.90 -4.26
N VAL A 47 7.37 -11.06 -3.82
CA VAL A 47 7.99 -11.26 -2.51
C VAL A 47 9.39 -11.84 -2.74
N ARG A 48 10.41 -11.17 -2.21
CA ARG A 48 11.77 -11.72 -2.16
C ARG A 48 11.99 -12.41 -0.82
N LEU A 49 12.40 -13.68 -0.84
CA LEU A 49 12.85 -14.41 0.34
C LEU A 49 14.39 -14.45 0.39
N GLU A 50 14.93 -14.13 1.56
CA GLU A 50 16.36 -14.24 1.88
C GLU A 50 16.55 -15.04 3.17
N LEU A 51 17.56 -15.90 3.21
CA LEU A 51 17.93 -16.59 4.44
C LEU A 51 18.89 -15.73 5.26
N GLY A 52 18.60 -15.63 6.55
CA GLY A 52 19.49 -15.09 7.57
C GLY A 52 19.95 -16.18 8.52
N GLU A 53 20.86 -15.82 9.43
CA GLU A 53 21.30 -16.70 10.50
C GLU A 53 20.11 -17.01 11.44
N GLY A 54 19.48 -18.18 11.25
CA GLY A 54 18.34 -18.63 12.05
C GLY A 54 17.01 -17.92 11.77
N ALA A 55 16.89 -17.18 10.66
CA ALA A 55 15.67 -16.46 10.29
C ALA A 55 15.45 -16.46 8.77
N VAL A 56 14.20 -16.27 8.35
CA VAL A 56 13.85 -16.02 6.95
C VAL A 56 13.34 -14.59 6.83
N LYS A 57 13.86 -13.81 5.90
CA LYS A 57 13.37 -12.46 5.63
C LYS A 57 12.48 -12.49 4.40
N ALA A 58 11.31 -11.88 4.49
CA ALA A 58 10.45 -11.68 3.33
C ALA A 58 10.29 -10.18 3.07
N TYR A 59 10.58 -9.76 1.83
CA TYR A 59 10.44 -8.38 1.38
C TYR A 59 9.29 -8.30 0.38
N ILE A 60 8.26 -7.52 0.68
CA ILE A 60 7.18 -7.25 -0.27
C ILE A 60 7.61 -6.09 -1.17
N LEU A 61 7.75 -6.36 -2.46
CA LEU A 61 8.11 -5.37 -3.48
C LEU A 61 6.85 -4.63 -3.95
N PRO A 62 6.95 -3.33 -4.29
CA PRO A 62 8.16 -2.49 -4.38
C PRO A 62 8.61 -1.84 -3.06
N TYR A 63 7.90 -2.09 -1.96
CA TYR A 63 7.99 -1.30 -0.73
C TYR A 63 9.16 -1.66 0.19
N ASP A 64 9.83 -2.78 -0.08
CA ASP A 64 10.82 -3.39 0.80
C ASP A 64 10.28 -3.57 2.23
N PHE A 65 8.97 -3.83 2.38
CA PHE A 65 8.39 -4.14 3.68
C PHE A 65 8.98 -5.46 4.17
N LEU A 66 9.80 -5.36 5.21
CA LEU A 66 10.49 -6.48 5.80
C LEU A 66 9.62 -7.19 6.84
N TYR A 67 9.30 -8.44 6.54
CA TYR A 67 8.75 -9.39 7.49
C TYR A 67 9.86 -10.29 7.99
N LEU A 68 9.97 -10.41 9.31
CA LEU A 68 10.92 -11.31 9.96
C LEU A 68 10.22 -12.65 10.25
N GLY A 69 10.71 -13.70 9.61
CA GLY A 69 10.28 -15.08 9.73
C GLY A 69 11.07 -15.82 10.81
N MET A 70 10.37 -16.28 11.85
CA MET A 70 10.93 -17.18 12.86
C MET A 70 10.51 -18.62 12.57
N VAL A 71 11.48 -19.54 12.59
CA VAL A 71 11.22 -20.97 12.40
C VAL A 71 10.66 -21.56 13.69
N ALA A 72 9.54 -22.26 13.60
CA ALA A 72 8.93 -23.02 14.69
C ALA A 72 8.57 -24.44 14.23
N GLU A 73 8.06 -25.27 15.14
CA GLU A 73 7.78 -26.68 14.87
C GLU A 73 6.75 -26.90 13.76
N ASP A 74 5.82 -25.95 13.54
CA ASP A 74 4.69 -26.08 12.63
C ASP A 74 4.71 -25.08 11.45
N GLY A 75 5.82 -24.37 11.25
CA GLY A 75 5.99 -23.45 10.12
C GLY A 75 6.98 -22.31 10.37
N ILE A 76 7.03 -21.37 9.42
CA ILE A 76 7.83 -20.14 9.55
C ILE A 76 6.88 -18.95 9.74
N TYR A 77 7.00 -18.29 10.89
CA TYR A 77 6.12 -17.20 11.33
C TYR A 77 6.71 -15.85 10.96
N PHE A 78 6.11 -15.21 9.97
CA PHE A 78 6.42 -13.87 9.52
C PHE A 78 5.61 -12.84 10.30
N SER A 79 6.25 -11.78 10.77
CA SER A 79 5.56 -10.63 11.37
C SER A 79 6.08 -9.33 10.78
N ASP A 80 5.17 -8.40 10.51
CA ASP A 80 5.52 -7.04 10.10
C ASP A 80 6.17 -6.33 11.28
N ARG A 81 7.40 -5.86 11.10
CA ARG A 81 8.17 -5.15 12.13
C ARG A 81 7.43 -3.90 12.64
N ASN A 82 6.67 -3.23 11.78
CA ASN A 82 5.96 -1.99 12.11
C ASN A 82 4.54 -2.24 12.61
N ASN A 83 3.96 -3.41 12.34
CA ASN A 83 2.63 -3.79 12.78
C ASN A 83 2.56 -5.27 13.17
N PRO A 84 2.87 -5.64 14.42
CA PRO A 84 2.94 -7.05 14.83
C PRO A 84 1.59 -7.79 14.75
N ASN A 85 0.47 -7.07 14.61
CA ASN A 85 -0.83 -7.67 14.39
C ASN A 85 -0.97 -8.25 12.96
N ARG A 86 -0.13 -7.83 12.01
CA ARG A 86 -0.02 -8.43 10.69
C ARG A 86 1.04 -9.52 10.73
N TRP A 87 0.59 -10.75 10.50
CA TRP A 87 1.46 -11.92 10.52
C TRP A 87 1.05 -12.93 9.45
N GLY A 88 2.01 -13.76 9.06
CA GLY A 88 1.80 -14.87 8.14
C GLY A 88 2.56 -16.10 8.61
N VAL A 89 2.08 -17.29 8.24
CA VAL A 89 2.75 -18.56 8.52
C VAL A 89 2.94 -19.29 7.22
N LEU A 90 4.19 -19.48 6.81
CA LEU A 90 4.52 -20.44 5.76
C LEU A 90 4.30 -21.85 6.34
N ARG A 91 3.40 -22.62 5.73
CA ARG A 91 2.97 -23.95 6.18
C ARG A 91 3.56 -25.08 5.35
N GLU A 92 3.73 -24.83 4.05
CA GLU A 92 4.28 -25.81 3.11
C GLU A 92 5.19 -25.12 2.11
N PHE A 93 6.25 -25.81 1.70
CA PHE A 93 7.16 -25.37 0.66
C PHE A 93 7.72 -26.58 -0.09
N ASP A 94 7.55 -26.61 -1.41
CA ASP A 94 8.00 -27.72 -2.27
C ASP A 94 9.19 -27.35 -3.17
N GLY A 95 9.78 -26.17 -2.97
CA GLY A 95 10.81 -25.60 -3.83
C GLY A 95 10.25 -24.57 -4.81
N ASN A 96 9.04 -24.76 -5.35
CA ASN A 96 8.44 -23.88 -6.36
C ASN A 96 7.18 -23.17 -5.87
N THR A 97 6.46 -23.75 -4.93
CA THR A 97 5.22 -23.24 -4.37
C THR A 97 5.35 -23.16 -2.85
N ALA A 98 4.78 -22.11 -2.28
CA ALA A 98 4.67 -21.90 -0.85
C ALA A 98 3.19 -21.75 -0.47
N LEU A 99 2.72 -22.48 0.53
CA LEU A 99 1.39 -22.26 1.13
C LEU A 99 1.55 -21.39 2.37
N ILE A 100 0.87 -20.24 2.37
CA ILE A 100 0.98 -19.25 3.45
C ILE A 100 -0.41 -18.98 4.03
N THR A 101 -0.51 -19.01 5.35
CA THR A 101 -1.68 -18.53 6.09
C THR A 101 -1.40 -17.12 6.61
N GLY A 102 -2.07 -16.10 6.10
CA GLY A 102 -1.94 -14.73 6.59
C GLY A 102 -3.13 -14.26 7.43
N HIS A 103 -2.85 -13.39 8.39
CA HIS A 103 -3.85 -12.69 9.19
C HIS A 103 -3.86 -11.19 8.84
N ASP A 104 -5.00 -10.74 8.35
CA ASP A 104 -5.29 -9.34 8.13
C ASP A 104 -5.88 -8.75 9.42
N ALA A 105 -5.07 -7.95 10.12
CA ALA A 105 -5.44 -7.29 11.36
C ALA A 105 -6.60 -6.31 11.19
N ASP A 106 -6.71 -5.65 10.03
CA ASP A 106 -7.70 -4.61 9.78
C ASP A 106 -9.07 -5.25 9.51
N ALA A 107 -9.08 -6.38 8.81
CA ALA A 107 -10.29 -7.15 8.54
C ALA A 107 -10.64 -8.17 9.65
N GLY A 108 -9.70 -8.47 10.56
CA GLY A 108 -9.82 -9.53 11.56
C GLY A 108 -9.98 -10.92 10.95
N LYS A 109 -9.43 -11.15 9.75
CA LYS A 109 -9.63 -12.39 8.97
C LYS A 109 -8.32 -13.11 8.72
N THR A 110 -8.36 -14.42 8.84
CA THR A 110 -7.26 -15.31 8.42
C THR A 110 -7.60 -15.93 7.08
N ARG A 111 -6.63 -16.01 6.17
CA ARG A 111 -6.79 -16.64 4.85
C ARG A 111 -5.54 -17.40 4.44
N GLU A 112 -5.74 -18.35 3.55
CA GLU A 112 -4.67 -19.07 2.89
C GLU A 112 -4.44 -18.49 1.50
N PHE A 113 -3.17 -18.38 1.12
CA PHE A 113 -2.75 -17.99 -0.21
C PHE A 113 -1.53 -18.80 -0.64
N SER A 114 -1.44 -19.03 -1.94
CA SER A 114 -0.29 -19.71 -2.56
C SER A 114 0.66 -18.67 -3.13
N ALA A 115 1.93 -18.84 -2.84
CA ALA A 115 3.03 -18.12 -3.45
C ALA A 115 3.70 -19.01 -4.48
N ILE A 116 3.94 -18.49 -5.68
CA ILE A 116 4.55 -19.26 -6.79
C ILE A 116 5.89 -18.63 -7.11
N ARG A 117 6.95 -19.43 -7.18
CA ARG A 117 8.28 -18.97 -7.56
C ARG A 117 8.24 -18.36 -8.96
N ILE A 118 8.91 -17.22 -9.10
CA ILE A 118 9.06 -16.45 -10.33
C ILE A 118 10.52 -16.06 -10.51
N THR A 119 10.86 -15.54 -11.70
CA THR A 119 12.20 -14.97 -11.93
C THR A 119 12.33 -13.59 -11.29
N GLU A 120 13.56 -13.09 -11.21
CA GLU A 120 13.81 -11.71 -10.76
C GLU A 120 13.21 -10.69 -11.73
N GLU A 121 13.28 -10.94 -13.03
CA GLU A 121 12.70 -10.07 -14.06
C GLU A 121 11.17 -9.96 -13.90
N GLU A 122 10.47 -11.08 -13.70
CA GLU A 122 9.03 -11.09 -13.42
C GLU A 122 8.69 -10.36 -12.12
N ALA A 123 9.54 -10.48 -11.09
CA ALA A 123 9.35 -9.76 -9.83
C ALA A 123 9.51 -8.24 -9.99
N VAL A 124 10.47 -7.81 -10.80
CA VAL A 124 10.67 -6.39 -11.14
C VAL A 124 9.44 -5.85 -11.90
N GLU A 125 8.92 -6.59 -12.87
CA GLU A 125 7.71 -6.21 -13.62
C GLU A 125 6.51 -6.03 -12.68
N ILE A 126 6.21 -7.01 -11.82
CA ILE A 126 5.12 -6.91 -10.84
C ILE A 126 5.32 -5.73 -9.88
N ALA A 127 6.57 -5.47 -9.46
CA ALA A 127 6.87 -4.35 -8.59
C ALA A 127 6.66 -3.00 -9.28
N GLU A 128 7.03 -2.86 -10.56
CA GLU A 128 6.78 -1.67 -11.37
C GLU A 128 5.29 -1.43 -11.61
N GLU A 129 4.54 -2.47 -11.99
CA GLU A 129 3.08 -2.41 -12.13
C GLU A 129 2.40 -1.97 -10.83
N THR A 130 2.87 -2.51 -9.70
CA THR A 130 2.38 -2.15 -8.37
C THR A 130 2.67 -0.69 -8.04
N ARG A 131 3.91 -0.20 -8.27
CA ARG A 131 4.23 1.23 -8.08
C ARG A 131 3.32 2.12 -8.92
N GLN A 132 3.12 1.75 -10.19
CA GLN A 132 2.33 2.54 -11.11
C GLN A 132 0.85 2.59 -10.71
N ARG A 133 0.27 1.45 -10.33
CA ARG A 133 -1.10 1.39 -9.82
C ARG A 133 -1.27 2.25 -8.58
N ASP A 134 -0.38 2.08 -7.60
CA ASP A 134 -0.54 2.74 -6.30
C ASP A 134 -0.31 4.26 -6.44
N ALA A 135 0.55 4.69 -7.37
CA ALA A 135 0.69 6.10 -7.74
C ALA A 135 -0.56 6.65 -8.46
N ASN A 136 -1.17 5.89 -9.37
CA ASN A 136 -2.44 6.26 -10.01
C ASN A 136 -3.58 6.42 -8.98
N ASP A 137 -3.72 5.47 -8.07
CA ASP A 137 -4.72 5.51 -6.99
C ASP A 137 -4.50 6.74 -6.10
N GLY A 138 -3.23 7.08 -5.84
CA GLY A 138 -2.83 8.31 -5.16
C GLY A 138 -3.25 9.59 -5.91
N CYS A 139 -3.00 9.71 -7.21
CA CYS A 139 -3.38 10.90 -7.98
C CYS A 139 -4.92 11.03 -8.07
N VAL A 140 -5.67 9.92 -8.20
CA VAL A 140 -7.14 9.91 -8.13
C VAL A 140 -7.65 10.33 -6.74
N HIS A 141 -7.02 9.86 -5.67
CA HIS A 141 -7.37 10.23 -4.31
C HIS A 141 -7.18 11.72 -4.07
N ASN A 142 -6.03 12.28 -4.47
CA ASN A 142 -5.75 13.71 -4.36
C ASN A 142 -6.76 14.55 -5.14
N LEU A 143 -7.08 14.19 -6.39
CA LEU A 143 -8.10 14.88 -7.17
C LEU A 143 -9.48 14.84 -6.50
N LYS A 144 -9.90 13.72 -5.93
CA LYS A 144 -11.17 13.63 -5.19
C LYS A 144 -11.17 14.53 -3.94
N GLN A 145 -10.05 14.61 -3.22
CA GLN A 145 -9.92 15.53 -2.10
C GLN A 145 -10.03 16.98 -2.57
N LEU A 146 -9.30 17.36 -3.63
CA LEU A 146 -9.39 18.70 -4.22
C LEU A 146 -10.81 19.05 -4.65
N GLY A 147 -11.53 18.12 -5.28
CA GLY A 147 -12.95 18.30 -5.61
C GLY A 147 -13.82 18.58 -4.39
N LEU A 148 -13.60 17.87 -3.29
CA LEU A 148 -14.28 18.14 -2.02
C LEU A 148 -13.97 19.55 -1.51
N TYR A 149 -12.70 19.97 -1.53
CA TYR A 149 -12.30 21.30 -1.07
C TYR A 149 -12.86 22.42 -1.94
N LEU A 150 -12.89 22.24 -3.26
CA LEU A 150 -13.54 23.16 -4.20
C LEU A 150 -15.03 23.32 -3.86
N HIS A 151 -15.73 22.22 -3.54
CA HIS A 151 -17.14 22.29 -3.11
C HIS A 151 -17.34 22.98 -1.75
N LEU A 152 -16.43 22.78 -0.80
CA LEU A 152 -16.47 23.47 0.49
C LEU A 152 -16.25 24.97 0.30
N PHE A 153 -15.26 25.37 -0.49
CA PHE A 153 -15.05 26.75 -0.87
C PHE A 153 -16.31 27.35 -1.51
N ALA A 154 -16.87 26.68 -2.52
CA ALA A 154 -18.06 27.18 -3.20
C ALA A 154 -19.25 27.35 -2.26
N LYS A 155 -19.41 26.47 -1.27
CA LYS A 155 -20.49 26.57 -0.29
C LYS A 155 -20.39 27.86 0.54
N ASP A 156 -19.18 28.28 0.87
CA ASP A 156 -18.93 29.47 1.68
C ASP A 156 -18.84 30.76 0.83
N HIS A 157 -18.76 30.61 -0.50
CA HIS A 157 -18.61 31.68 -1.48
C HIS A 157 -19.74 31.72 -2.52
N ASP A 158 -21.00 31.52 -2.10
CA ASP A 158 -22.21 31.66 -2.94
C ASP A 158 -22.20 30.82 -4.25
N GLY A 159 -21.55 29.67 -4.21
CA GLY A 159 -21.39 28.73 -5.31
C GLY A 159 -20.25 29.08 -6.28
N GLU A 160 -19.44 30.09 -5.99
CA GLU A 160 -18.27 30.44 -6.79
C GLU A 160 -17.08 29.56 -6.41
N LEU A 161 -16.40 29.00 -7.42
CA LEU A 161 -15.13 28.33 -7.21
C LEU A 161 -14.00 29.36 -7.04
N PRO A 162 -12.87 28.99 -6.41
CA PRO A 162 -11.73 29.90 -6.30
C PRO A 162 -11.21 30.29 -7.69
N TYR A 163 -10.56 31.45 -7.79
CA TYR A 163 -9.88 31.86 -9.02
C TYR A 163 -8.55 31.11 -9.17
N ASP A 164 -7.89 30.79 -8.06
CA ASP A 164 -6.62 30.08 -7.99
C ASP A 164 -6.66 28.98 -6.91
N LEU A 165 -6.02 27.82 -7.15
CA LEU A 165 -5.97 26.73 -6.16
C LEU A 165 -5.30 27.14 -4.85
N ALA A 166 -4.39 28.11 -4.87
CA ALA A 166 -3.74 28.63 -3.67
C ALA A 166 -4.74 29.21 -2.67
N GLU A 167 -5.93 29.66 -3.11
CA GLU A 167 -6.99 30.16 -2.23
C GLU A 167 -7.61 29.08 -1.35
N LEU A 168 -7.39 27.79 -1.68
CA LEU A 168 -7.82 26.69 -0.82
C LEU A 168 -6.90 26.53 0.41
N PHE A 169 -5.68 27.09 0.38
CA PHE A 169 -4.70 26.96 1.46
C PHE A 169 -4.52 28.28 2.24
N PRO A 170 -4.41 28.26 3.58
CA PRO A 170 -4.49 27.07 4.45
C PRO A 170 -5.91 26.71 4.93
N GLU A 171 -6.93 27.48 4.56
CA GLU A 171 -8.25 27.42 5.20
C GLU A 171 -9.02 26.12 4.94
N TYR A 172 -9.00 25.62 3.71
CA TYR A 172 -9.70 24.39 3.31
C TYR A 172 -8.75 23.20 3.20
N VAL A 173 -7.48 23.44 2.83
CA VAL A 173 -6.42 22.44 2.71
C VAL A 173 -5.28 22.80 3.63
N THR A 174 -4.98 21.94 4.61
CA THR A 174 -3.85 22.13 5.52
C THR A 174 -2.59 21.39 5.07
N ASP A 175 -2.75 20.32 4.30
CA ASP A 175 -1.63 19.51 3.80
C ASP A 175 -1.36 19.81 2.33
N LYS A 176 -0.18 20.39 2.05
CA LYS A 176 0.22 20.75 0.69
C LYS A 176 0.51 19.54 -0.20
N SER A 177 0.71 18.34 0.37
CA SER A 177 0.97 17.13 -0.43
C SER A 177 -0.20 16.76 -1.33
N VAL A 178 -1.42 17.24 -1.03
CA VAL A 178 -2.61 17.02 -1.86
C VAL A 178 -2.49 17.68 -3.25
N PHE A 179 -1.69 18.75 -3.37
CA PHE A 179 -1.43 19.43 -4.64
C PHE A 179 -0.29 18.80 -5.46
N VAL A 180 0.30 17.71 -4.98
CA VAL A 180 1.39 17.01 -5.65
C VAL A 180 0.88 15.67 -6.16
N CYS A 181 1.11 15.33 -7.43
CA CYS A 181 0.77 13.98 -7.90
C CYS A 181 1.83 12.96 -7.45
N PRO A 182 1.44 11.89 -6.71
CA PRO A 182 2.34 10.85 -6.27
C PRO A 182 3.23 10.23 -7.36
N SER A 183 2.74 10.12 -8.61
CA SER A 183 3.50 9.54 -9.72
C SER A 183 4.78 10.32 -10.07
N ARG A 184 4.81 11.63 -9.82
CA ARG A 184 6.01 12.45 -10.06
C ARG A 184 7.10 12.27 -9.01
N GLY A 185 6.75 11.80 -7.81
CA GLY A 185 7.71 11.52 -6.74
C GLY A 185 8.49 12.73 -6.19
N GLY A 186 7.84 13.89 -6.04
CA GLY A 186 8.49 15.15 -5.66
C GLY A 186 7.96 15.81 -4.39
N GLU A 187 8.70 16.81 -3.89
CA GLU A 187 8.20 17.75 -2.89
C GLU A 187 7.29 18.80 -3.54
N PHE A 188 6.33 19.32 -2.77
CA PHE A 188 5.51 20.45 -3.20
C PHE A 188 6.40 21.65 -3.55
N ARG A 189 6.26 22.15 -4.78
CA ARG A 189 6.95 23.37 -5.23
C ARG A 189 5.99 24.53 -5.37
N ASP A 190 4.87 24.28 -6.04
CA ASP A 190 3.81 25.26 -6.33
C ASP A 190 2.48 24.52 -6.63
N PHE A 191 1.36 25.24 -6.59
CA PHE A 191 0.00 24.69 -6.66
C PHE A 191 -0.41 24.17 -8.05
N GLU A 192 0.18 24.69 -9.14
CA GLU A 192 -0.23 24.36 -10.51
C GLU A 192 0.79 23.48 -11.26
N MET A 193 1.78 22.94 -10.55
CA MET A 193 2.86 22.17 -11.17
C MET A 193 2.45 20.75 -11.57
N ASP A 194 1.48 20.17 -10.87
CA ASP A 194 1.02 18.80 -11.07
C ASP A 194 -0.44 18.70 -11.54
N TYR A 195 -1.21 19.78 -11.36
CA TYR A 195 -2.59 19.90 -11.80
C TYR A 195 -2.81 21.26 -12.45
N GLU A 196 -3.40 21.27 -13.63
CA GLU A 196 -3.90 22.46 -14.31
C GLU A 196 -5.33 22.73 -13.84
N TYR A 197 -5.55 23.87 -13.18
CA TYR A 197 -6.85 24.29 -12.69
C TYR A 197 -7.60 25.14 -13.74
N ILE A 198 -8.88 24.85 -13.92
CA ILE A 198 -9.75 25.57 -14.86
C ILE A 198 -10.79 26.37 -14.05
N PRO A 199 -10.55 27.67 -13.80
CA PRO A 199 -11.46 28.50 -13.02
C PRO A 199 -12.69 28.94 -13.83
N GLY A 200 -13.64 29.58 -13.14
CA GLY A 200 -14.79 30.25 -13.78
C GLY A 200 -16.09 29.45 -13.81
N PHE A 201 -16.09 28.23 -13.27
CA PHE A 201 -17.32 27.46 -13.06
C PHE A 201 -18.02 27.85 -11.75
N ARG A 202 -19.32 27.54 -11.68
CA ARG A 202 -20.12 27.63 -10.46
C ARG A 202 -20.57 26.23 -10.06
N SER A 203 -20.57 25.95 -8.75
CA SER A 203 -20.89 24.62 -8.21
C SER A 203 -22.29 24.10 -8.55
N ASN A 204 -23.20 24.97 -9.01
CA ASN A 204 -24.55 24.62 -9.44
C ASN A 204 -24.73 24.51 -10.97
N SER A 205 -23.64 24.37 -11.74
CA SER A 205 -23.72 24.21 -13.19
C SER A 205 -24.57 22.98 -13.57
N PRO A 206 -25.49 23.10 -14.54
CA PRO A 206 -26.25 21.95 -15.04
C PRO A 206 -25.38 20.95 -15.82
N ASN A 207 -24.15 21.32 -16.20
CA ASN A 207 -23.23 20.47 -16.96
C ASN A 207 -22.06 19.98 -16.09
N ALA A 208 -22.23 19.90 -14.76
CA ALA A 208 -21.13 19.61 -13.85
C ALA A 208 -20.36 18.31 -14.16
N SER A 209 -21.03 17.29 -14.71
CA SER A 209 -20.39 16.03 -15.12
C SER A 209 -19.60 16.11 -16.44
N GLN A 210 -19.54 17.27 -17.09
CA GLN A 210 -18.83 17.50 -18.35
C GLN A 210 -17.81 18.63 -18.25
N GLU A 211 -17.86 19.41 -17.17
CA GLU A 211 -16.98 20.54 -16.91
C GLU A 211 -15.76 20.07 -16.12
N ALA A 212 -14.62 19.95 -16.81
CA ALA A 212 -13.34 19.65 -16.18
C ALA A 212 -12.88 20.85 -15.34
N VAL A 213 -12.54 20.60 -14.08
CA VAL A 213 -12.06 21.63 -13.15
C VAL A 213 -10.58 21.46 -12.82
N LEU A 214 -10.06 20.23 -12.83
CA LEU A 214 -8.63 19.95 -12.69
C LEU A 214 -8.21 18.90 -13.71
N ILE A 215 -7.11 19.17 -14.40
CA ILE A 215 -6.48 18.23 -15.33
C ILE A 215 -5.09 17.95 -14.79
N GLU A 216 -4.76 16.68 -14.62
CA GLU A 216 -3.40 16.30 -14.27
C GLU A 216 -2.42 16.68 -15.40
N VAL A 217 -1.32 17.33 -15.03
CA VAL A 217 -0.31 17.78 -16.00
C VAL A 217 0.40 16.56 -16.61
N GLY A 218 0.43 16.52 -17.95
CA GLY A 218 1.07 15.42 -18.68
C GLY A 218 2.57 15.31 -18.40
N GLY A 219 3.08 14.08 -18.37
CA GLY A 219 4.46 13.76 -17.99
C GLY A 219 4.65 13.40 -16.51
N ASN A 220 3.60 13.50 -15.69
CA ASN A 220 3.61 13.00 -14.31
C ASN A 220 3.59 11.47 -14.23
N HIS A 221 2.98 10.82 -15.22
CA HIS A 221 3.02 9.37 -15.37
C HIS A 221 4.09 8.98 -16.39
N THR A 222 5.04 8.14 -16.00
CA THR A 222 6.04 7.55 -16.92
C THR A 222 5.47 6.43 -17.78
N SER A 223 4.14 6.29 -17.83
CA SER A 223 3.43 5.26 -18.57
C SER A 223 3.66 5.43 -20.08
N PRO A 224 3.86 4.34 -20.84
CA PRO A 224 3.95 4.40 -22.29
C PRO A 224 2.67 4.92 -22.98
N THR A 225 1.57 5.07 -22.22
CA THR A 225 0.24 5.45 -22.74
C THR A 225 -0.08 6.94 -22.65
N ASP A 226 0.83 7.79 -22.14
CA ASP A 226 0.59 9.23 -21.90
C ASP A 226 -0.81 9.48 -21.30
N SER A 227 -1.09 8.74 -20.22
CA SER A 227 -2.36 8.82 -19.49
C SER A 227 -2.31 9.92 -18.43
N TYR A 228 -3.47 10.49 -18.13
CA TYR A 228 -3.67 11.54 -17.13
C TYR A 228 -5.08 11.46 -16.55
N HIS A 229 -5.28 12.00 -15.35
CA HIS A 229 -6.61 12.05 -14.74
C HIS A 229 -7.26 13.42 -14.89
N VAL A 230 -8.59 13.43 -15.04
CA VAL A 230 -9.41 14.64 -15.11
C VAL A 230 -10.44 14.59 -14.00
N LEU A 231 -10.49 15.62 -13.17
CA LEU A 231 -11.56 15.87 -12.21
C LEU A 231 -12.62 16.76 -12.85
N TYR A 232 -13.87 16.32 -12.75
CA TYR A 232 -15.04 17.08 -13.19
C TYR A 232 -15.71 17.78 -12.02
N LEU A 233 -16.49 18.81 -12.34
CA LEU A 233 -17.12 19.69 -11.35
C LEU A 233 -18.06 18.97 -10.38
N ASP A 234 -18.68 17.85 -10.76
CA ASP A 234 -19.50 17.03 -9.86
C ASP A 234 -18.70 16.12 -8.91
N GLY A 235 -17.36 16.19 -8.98
CA GLY A 235 -16.43 15.46 -8.12
C GLY A 235 -15.99 14.08 -8.66
N HIS A 236 -16.48 13.64 -9.83
CA HIS A 236 -15.95 12.39 -10.40
C HIS A 236 -14.60 12.60 -11.09
N VAL A 237 -13.78 11.54 -11.11
CA VAL A 237 -12.47 11.51 -11.73
C VAL A 237 -12.46 10.47 -12.84
N GLU A 238 -11.97 10.83 -14.02
CA GLU A 238 -11.82 9.93 -15.16
C GLU A 238 -10.36 9.85 -15.62
N GLY A 239 -9.87 8.63 -15.88
CA GLY A 239 -8.59 8.43 -16.54
C GLY A 239 -8.72 8.63 -18.05
N LYS A 240 -7.83 9.42 -18.64
CA LYS A 240 -7.76 9.72 -20.08
C LYS A 240 -6.41 9.29 -20.63
N THR A 241 -6.34 9.10 -21.95
CA THR A 241 -5.11 8.91 -22.72
C THR A 241 -5.03 10.02 -23.76
N ARG A 242 -3.83 10.55 -24.01
CA ARG A 242 -3.61 11.56 -25.07
C ARG A 242 -3.67 10.98 -26.49
#